data_AF-A0A9Q4L5B9-F1
#
_entry.id   AF-A0A9Q4L5B9-F1
#
_cell.length_a   1.000
_cell.length_b   1.000
_cell.length_c   1.000
_cell.angle_alpha   90.00
_cell.angle_beta   90.00
_cell.angle_gamma   90.00
#
_symmetry.space_group_name_H-M   'P 1'
#
loop_
_entity.id
_entity.type
_entity.pdbx_description
1 polymer ?
#
loop_
_entity_poly.entity_id
_entity_poly.type
_entity_poly.pdbx_seq_one_letter_code
_entity_poly.pdbx_strand_id
1 'polypeptide(L)'
;MGLTSQIKNGGWGALAIYVYSLLVLLYWDIPLISTDRIALVAATVPALAVMFTVVVANDWLNDFWAGGNLKRSTATILRITGENDFFDSAQQEVKDAIDDFDEKGYSHHVSILAGILLAITVPITGYVIGKFVGLFIGVGLAAIILRVFSVRSFRELNQLAKQMSVPYEENYENQ
;
A
#
# COMPACT_ATOMS: atom_id res chain seq x y z
N MET A 1 16.91 -10.62 -2.79
CA MET A 1 16.46 -9.75 -3.90
C MET A 1 16.60 -8.30 -3.47
N GLY A 2 16.96 -7.39 -4.39
CA GLY A 2 17.50 -6.07 -4.03
C GLY A 2 16.46 -5.03 -3.62
N LEU A 3 16.88 -4.07 -2.77
CA LEU A 3 16.20 -2.83 -2.36
C LEU A 3 15.34 -2.14 -3.46
N THR A 4 15.69 -2.35 -4.73
CA THR A 4 14.96 -1.87 -5.90
C THR A 4 13.55 -2.42 -6.05
N SER A 5 13.19 -3.61 -5.55
CA SER A 5 11.80 -4.11 -5.58
C SER A 5 10.92 -3.49 -4.50
N GLN A 6 11.46 -3.33 -3.28
CA GLN A 6 10.78 -2.68 -2.15
C GLN A 6 10.47 -1.19 -2.42
N ILE A 7 11.40 -0.48 -3.09
CA ILE A 7 11.21 0.91 -3.49
C ILE A 7 10.19 1.04 -4.63
N LYS A 8 9.98 -0.02 -5.43
CA LYS A 8 9.30 0.11 -6.74
C LYS A 8 7.81 0.39 -6.65
N ASN A 9 7.12 0.07 -5.55
CA ASN A 9 5.66 0.22 -5.46
C ASN A 9 5.14 0.93 -4.19
N GLY A 10 5.74 0.72 -3.01
CA GLY A 10 5.28 1.34 -1.75
C GLY A 10 5.97 2.64 -1.39
N GLY A 11 7.26 2.77 -1.77
CA GLY A 11 8.03 4.00 -1.59
C GLY A 11 7.41 5.19 -2.35
N TRP A 12 6.75 4.94 -3.47
CA TRP A 12 6.09 5.99 -4.26
C TRP A 12 4.85 6.57 -3.58
N GLY A 13 4.09 5.77 -2.81
CA GLY A 13 2.94 6.27 -2.05
C GLY A 13 3.38 7.24 -0.95
N ALA A 14 4.37 6.85 -0.15
CA ALA A 14 4.96 7.70 0.88
C ALA A 14 5.61 8.96 0.29
N LEU A 15 6.34 8.83 -0.83
CA LEU A 15 6.93 9.97 -1.54
C LEU A 15 5.86 10.92 -2.08
N ALA A 16 4.77 10.41 -2.64
CA ALA A 16 3.67 11.24 -3.14
C ALA A 16 3.02 12.06 -2.02
N ILE A 17 2.79 11.45 -0.85
CA ILE A 17 2.33 12.17 0.34
C ILE A 17 3.34 13.25 0.73
N TYR A 18 4.63 12.90 0.84
CA TYR A 18 5.68 13.85 1.21
C TYR A 18 5.70 15.07 0.28
N VAL A 19 5.71 14.84 -1.04
CA VAL A 19 5.73 15.93 -2.04
C VAL A 19 4.46 16.77 -1.95
N TYR A 20 3.29 16.14 -1.83
CA TYR A 20 2.04 16.86 -1.66
C TYR A 20 2.05 17.71 -0.38
N SER A 21 2.44 17.14 0.75
CA SER A 21 2.56 17.85 2.03
C SER A 21 3.54 19.01 1.92
N LEU A 22 4.70 18.82 1.31
CA LEU A 22 5.67 19.88 1.11
C LEU A 22 5.10 21.02 0.27
N LEU A 23 4.45 20.73 -0.85
CA LEU A 23 3.82 21.76 -1.70
C LEU A 23 2.74 22.53 -0.93
N VAL A 24 1.95 21.83 -0.12
CA VAL A 24 0.94 22.45 0.73
C VAL A 24 1.57 23.37 1.77
N LEU A 25 2.63 22.91 2.44
CA LEU A 25 3.34 23.68 3.48
C LEU A 25 4.10 24.89 2.93
N LEU A 26 4.62 24.81 1.69
CA LEU A 26 5.29 25.93 1.04
C LEU A 26 4.29 26.93 0.43
N TYR A 27 3.11 26.46 0.04
CA TYR A 27 2.07 27.32 -0.54
C TYR A 27 1.25 28.04 0.53
N TRP A 28 0.91 27.36 1.63
CA TRP A 28 0.21 27.97 2.74
C TRP A 28 1.18 28.55 3.76
N ASP A 29 0.97 29.83 4.08
CA ASP A 29 1.74 30.55 5.09
C ASP A 29 1.32 30.09 6.49
N ILE A 30 1.81 28.91 6.89
CA ILE A 30 1.46 28.27 8.16
C ILE A 30 2.32 28.88 9.27
N PRO A 31 1.73 29.42 10.35
CA PRO A 31 2.46 30.18 11.37
C PRO A 31 3.62 29.44 12.07
N LEU A 32 3.55 28.11 12.13
CA LEU A 32 4.60 27.26 12.71
C LEU A 32 5.76 26.96 11.74
N ILE A 33 5.58 27.22 10.45
CA ILE A 33 6.59 26.97 9.41
C ILE A 33 7.23 28.30 9.02
N SER A 34 8.28 28.66 9.76
CA SER A 34 8.99 29.93 9.57
C SER A 34 10.12 29.86 8.55
N THR A 35 10.52 28.67 8.11
CA THR A 35 11.59 28.49 7.12
C THR A 35 11.34 27.27 6.22
N ASP A 36 11.88 27.31 5.00
CA ASP A 36 11.82 26.18 4.04
C ASP A 36 12.40 24.89 4.62
N ARG A 37 13.40 24.99 5.50
CA ARG A 37 13.99 23.82 6.18
C ARG A 37 12.99 23.14 7.12
N ILE A 38 12.19 23.93 7.84
CA ILE A 38 11.12 23.40 8.69
C ILE A 38 10.03 22.79 7.81
N ALA A 39 9.70 23.39 6.66
CA ALA A 39 8.74 22.83 5.71
C ALA A 39 9.17 21.45 5.20
N LEU A 40 10.45 21.29 4.83
CA LEU A 40 11.02 20.01 4.39
C LEU A 40 10.89 18.91 5.45
N VAL A 41 11.19 19.23 6.71
CA VAL A 41 11.09 18.27 7.81
C VAL A 41 9.62 18.00 8.18
N ALA A 42 8.79 19.03 8.28
CA ALA A 42 7.38 18.87 8.63
C ALA A 42 6.61 18.08 7.57
N ALA A 43 6.99 18.19 6.29
CA ALA A 43 6.40 17.42 5.20
C ALA A 43 6.60 15.91 5.33
N THR A 44 7.58 15.43 6.11
CA THR A 44 7.75 13.99 6.33
C THR A 44 6.71 13.42 7.29
N VAL A 45 6.13 14.24 8.16
CA VAL A 45 5.22 13.78 9.23
C VAL A 45 4.02 13.01 8.67
N PRO A 46 3.28 13.50 7.65
CA PRO A 46 2.14 12.76 7.12
C PRO A 46 2.53 11.43 6.46
N ALA A 47 3.66 11.39 5.75
CA ALA A 47 4.16 10.16 5.15
C ALA A 47 4.55 9.12 6.21
N LEU A 48 5.26 9.54 7.27
CA LEU A 48 5.61 8.68 8.40
C LEU A 48 4.36 8.20 9.16
N ALA A 49 3.35 9.05 9.32
CA ALA A 49 2.09 8.67 9.96
C ALA A 49 1.38 7.56 9.18
N VAL A 50 1.35 7.64 7.84
CA VAL A 50 0.77 6.58 7.00
C VAL A 50 1.58 5.29 7.10
N MET A 51 2.91 5.37 6.98
CA MET A 51 3.80 4.22 7.14
C MET A 51 3.60 3.53 8.49
N PHE A 52 3.58 4.31 9.57
CA PHE A 52 3.34 3.80 10.92
C PHE A 52 1.95 3.18 11.07
N THR A 53 0.92 3.79 10.48
CA THR A 53 -0.44 3.23 10.49
C THR A 53 -0.47 1.86 9.82
N VAL A 54 0.25 1.67 8.72
CA VAL A 54 0.35 0.36 8.07
C VAL A 54 1.06 -0.65 8.96
N VAL A 55 2.15 -0.27 9.63
CA VAL A 55 2.84 -1.18 10.58
C VAL A 55 1.89 -1.67 11.67
N VAL A 56 1.14 -0.76 12.30
CA VAL A 56 0.26 -1.10 13.42
C VAL A 56 -1.00 -1.86 12.97
N ALA A 57 -1.51 -1.55 11.77
CA ALA A 57 -2.75 -2.12 11.26
C ALA A 57 -2.53 -3.21 10.20
N ASN A 58 -1.31 -3.75 10.06
CA ASN A 58 -0.94 -4.64 8.95
C ASN A 58 -1.88 -5.86 8.83
N ASP A 59 -2.12 -6.56 9.93
CA ASP A 59 -2.98 -7.76 9.96
C ASP A 59 -4.42 -7.42 9.57
N TRP A 60 -4.95 -6.31 10.10
CA TRP A 60 -6.29 -5.84 9.76
C TRP A 60 -6.39 -5.42 8.29
N LEU A 61 -5.38 -4.74 7.76
CA LEU A 61 -5.32 -4.32 6.35
C LEU A 61 -5.20 -5.52 5.42
N ASN A 62 -4.42 -6.54 5.80
CA ASN A 62 -4.34 -7.80 5.08
C ASN A 62 -5.70 -8.49 5.00
N ASP A 63 -6.42 -8.59 6.12
CA ASP A 63 -7.76 -9.18 6.12
C ASP A 63 -8.78 -8.33 5.34
N PHE A 64 -8.74 -7.01 5.50
CA PHE A 64 -9.66 -6.10 4.83
C PHE A 64 -9.48 -6.07 3.31
N TRP A 65 -8.24 -6.06 2.82
CA TRP A 65 -7.96 -5.94 1.38
C TRP A 65 -7.80 -7.28 0.67
N ALA A 66 -7.23 -8.29 1.35
CA ALA A 66 -6.85 -9.57 0.77
C ALA A 66 -7.44 -10.78 1.51
N GLY A 67 -8.13 -10.59 2.65
CA GLY A 67 -8.60 -11.68 3.53
C GLY A 67 -9.45 -12.73 2.84
N GLY A 68 -10.29 -12.36 1.88
CA GLY A 68 -11.07 -13.31 1.09
C GLY A 68 -10.21 -14.26 0.24
N ASN A 69 -9.13 -13.76 -0.37
CA ASN A 69 -8.22 -14.56 -1.20
C ASN A 69 -7.17 -15.27 -0.35
N LEU A 70 -6.69 -14.65 0.73
CA LEU A 70 -5.79 -15.26 1.72
C LEU A 70 -6.46 -16.46 2.37
N LYS A 71 -7.67 -16.30 2.92
CA LYS A 71 -8.42 -17.37 3.57
C LYS A 71 -8.72 -18.53 2.63
N ARG A 72 -8.99 -18.24 1.34
CA ARG A 72 -9.20 -19.27 0.32
C ARG A 72 -7.92 -20.04 0.01
N SER A 73 -6.81 -19.33 -0.14
CA SER A 73 -5.49 -19.92 -0.41
C SER A 73 -5.00 -20.74 0.76
N THR A 74 -5.08 -20.22 1.99
CA THR A 74 -4.74 -20.96 3.21
C THR A 74 -5.63 -22.17 3.41
N ALA A 75 -6.94 -22.07 3.16
CA ALA A 75 -7.85 -23.23 3.26
C ALA A 75 -7.56 -24.32 2.21
N THR A 76 -7.21 -23.95 0.98
CA THR A 76 -6.74 -24.91 -0.03
C THR A 76 -5.50 -25.64 0.47
N ILE A 77 -4.53 -24.90 1.02
CA ILE A 77 -3.29 -25.50 1.50
C ILE A 77 -3.52 -26.38 2.74
N LEU A 78 -4.35 -25.95 3.70
CA LEU A 78 -4.70 -26.71 4.91
C LEU A 78 -5.42 -28.03 4.58
N ARG A 79 -6.28 -28.01 3.55
CA ARG A 79 -6.95 -29.22 3.04
C ARG A 79 -5.95 -30.23 2.46
N ILE A 80 -4.85 -29.74 1.89
CA ILE A 80 -3.83 -30.57 1.25
C ILE A 80 -2.80 -31.08 2.28
N THR A 81 -2.48 -30.28 3.30
CA THR A 81 -1.37 -30.56 4.26
C THR A 81 -1.80 -31.22 5.58
N GLY A 82 -3.07 -31.19 5.97
CA GLY A 82 -3.56 -31.88 7.16
C GLY A 82 -3.10 -31.25 8.48
N GLU A 83 -3.69 -30.10 8.81
CA GLU A 83 -3.81 -29.40 10.12
C GLU A 83 -2.60 -29.22 11.08
N ASN A 84 -1.50 -29.97 11.01
CA ASN A 84 -0.42 -29.90 12.02
C ASN A 84 0.90 -29.41 11.40
N ASP A 85 1.42 -28.29 11.94
CA ASP A 85 2.71 -27.66 11.61
C ASP A 85 2.90 -27.15 10.18
N PHE A 86 1.88 -26.49 9.62
CA PHE A 86 1.91 -25.94 8.26
C PHE A 86 3.15 -25.09 7.93
N PHE A 87 3.53 -24.14 8.79
CA PHE A 87 4.63 -23.22 8.46
C PHE A 87 5.99 -23.89 8.59
N ASP A 88 6.24 -24.64 9.66
CA ASP A 88 7.55 -25.25 9.91
C ASP A 88 7.85 -26.41 8.94
N SER A 89 6.82 -27.17 8.54
CA SER A 89 6.93 -28.29 7.59
C SER A 89 6.79 -27.89 6.11
N ALA A 90 6.41 -26.65 5.81
CA ALA A 90 6.29 -26.16 4.44
C ALA A 90 7.64 -26.18 3.70
N GLN A 91 7.57 -26.53 2.40
CA GLN A 91 8.71 -26.42 1.49
C GLN A 91 9.24 -24.98 1.46
N GLN A 92 10.56 -24.82 1.26
CA GLN A 92 11.23 -23.52 1.26
C GLN A 92 10.56 -22.52 0.28
N GLU A 93 10.07 -22.99 -0.87
CA GLU A 93 9.34 -22.17 -1.85
C GLU A 93 8.07 -21.50 -1.28
N VAL A 94 7.38 -22.17 -0.37
CA VAL A 94 6.15 -21.66 0.27
C VAL A 94 6.50 -20.65 1.35
N LYS A 95 7.57 -20.90 2.12
CA LYS A 95 8.10 -19.93 3.09
C LYS A 95 8.56 -18.66 2.40
N ASP A 96 9.34 -18.80 1.32
CA ASP A 96 9.82 -17.67 0.51
C ASP A 96 8.65 -16.89 -0.13
N ALA A 97 7.57 -17.56 -0.53
CA ALA A 97 6.37 -16.90 -1.06
C ALA A 97 5.57 -16.14 0.01
N ILE A 98 5.53 -16.64 1.25
CA ILE A 98 4.89 -15.94 2.37
C ILE A 98 5.72 -14.74 2.80
N ASP A 99 7.05 -14.90 2.88
CA ASP A 99 7.97 -13.80 3.18
C ASP A 99 7.88 -12.70 2.11
N ASP A 100 7.81 -13.07 0.83
CA ASP A 100 7.62 -12.13 -0.28
C ASP A 100 6.24 -11.42 -0.23
N PHE A 101 5.19 -12.12 0.22
CA PHE A 101 3.87 -11.53 0.45
C PHE A 101 3.89 -10.51 1.59
N ASP A 102 4.52 -10.82 2.73
CA ASP A 102 4.59 -9.90 3.87
C ASP A 102 5.45 -8.67 3.54
N GLU A 103 6.59 -8.89 2.88
CA GLU A 103 7.50 -7.83 2.42
C GLU A 103 6.82 -6.86 1.43
N LYS A 104 6.06 -7.39 0.46
CA LYS A 104 5.37 -6.56 -0.54
C LYS A 104 4.04 -6.01 -0.05
N GLY A 105 3.36 -6.73 0.84
CA GLY A 105 2.05 -6.38 1.40
C GLY A 105 2.09 -5.03 2.09
N TYR A 106 3.11 -4.81 2.94
CA TYR A 106 3.36 -3.51 3.57
C TYR A 106 3.40 -2.36 2.54
N SER A 107 4.20 -2.53 1.49
CA SER A 107 4.37 -1.51 0.44
C SER A 107 3.06 -1.23 -0.30
N HIS A 108 2.26 -2.27 -0.58
CA HIS A 108 0.95 -2.10 -1.21
C HIS A 108 -0.05 -1.38 -0.31
N HIS A 109 -0.08 -1.69 0.98
CA HIS A 109 -0.94 -0.99 1.94
C HIS A 109 -0.59 0.49 2.05
N VAL A 110 0.69 0.84 2.12
CA VAL A 110 1.15 2.24 2.13
C VAL A 110 0.65 2.96 0.88
N SER A 111 0.78 2.35 -0.30
CA SER A 111 0.30 2.94 -1.55
C SER A 111 -1.22 3.04 -1.63
N ILE A 112 -1.96 2.05 -1.14
CA ILE A 112 -3.43 2.10 -1.10
C ILE A 112 -3.90 3.27 -0.24
N LEU A 113 -3.39 3.38 0.99
CA LEU A 113 -3.76 4.45 1.92
C LEU A 113 -3.32 5.82 1.39
N ALA A 114 -2.12 5.92 0.82
CA ALA A 114 -1.65 7.15 0.19
C ALA A 114 -2.56 7.61 -0.95
N GLY A 115 -2.95 6.69 -1.83
CA GLY A 115 -3.86 7.01 -2.93
C GLY A 115 -5.24 7.46 -2.45
N ILE A 116 -5.78 6.85 -1.40
CA ILE A 116 -7.06 7.25 -0.79
C ILE A 116 -6.95 8.64 -0.16
N LEU A 117 -5.92 8.86 0.67
CA LEU A 117 -5.70 10.14 1.33
C LEU A 117 -5.56 11.27 0.31
N LEU A 118 -4.68 11.09 -0.67
CA LEU A 118 -4.45 12.10 -1.71
C LEU A 118 -5.69 12.33 -2.58
N ALA A 119 -6.49 11.29 -2.86
CA ALA A 119 -7.72 11.44 -3.61
C ALA A 119 -8.77 12.32 -2.89
N ILE A 120 -8.70 12.40 -1.55
CA ILE A 120 -9.57 13.26 -0.75
C ILE A 120 -8.96 14.66 -0.60
N THR A 121 -7.66 14.74 -0.29
CA THR A 121 -7.03 16.02 0.07
C THR A 121 -6.71 16.89 -1.15
N VAL A 122 -6.34 16.30 -2.30
CA VAL A 122 -6.02 17.04 -3.53
C VAL A 122 -7.20 17.88 -4.05
N PRO A 123 -8.44 17.35 -4.17
CA PRO A 123 -9.61 18.16 -4.55
C PRO A 123 -9.91 19.29 -3.56
N ILE A 124 -9.73 19.05 -2.25
CA ILE A 124 -9.96 20.05 -1.21
C ILE A 124 -8.96 21.20 -1.36
N THR A 125 -7.66 20.90 -1.48
CA THR A 125 -6.63 21.92 -1.74
C THR A 125 -6.90 22.64 -3.05
N GLY A 126 -7.27 21.92 -4.11
CA GLY A 126 -7.66 22.51 -5.38
C GLY A 126 -8.82 23.52 -5.23
N TYR A 127 -9.85 23.18 -4.45
CA TYR A 127 -10.95 24.09 -4.17
C TYR A 127 -10.51 25.33 -3.37
N VAL A 128 -9.64 25.17 -2.38
CA VAL A 128 -9.18 26.29 -1.57
C VAL A 128 -8.37 27.28 -2.42
N ILE A 129 -7.53 26.80 -3.34
CA ILE A 129 -6.67 27.62 -4.21
C ILE A 129 -7.46 28.25 -5.37
N GLY A 130 -8.21 27.43 -6.10
CA GLY A 130 -8.82 27.80 -7.39
C GLY A 130 -10.35 27.73 -7.42
N LYS A 131 -11.01 27.62 -6.26
CA LYS A 131 -12.48 27.47 -6.13
C LYS A 131 -12.98 26.32 -7.01
N PHE A 132 -14.08 26.50 -7.73
CA PHE A 132 -14.67 25.43 -8.54
C PHE A 132 -13.74 24.93 -9.65
N VAL A 133 -12.96 25.81 -10.30
CA VAL A 133 -12.01 25.39 -11.34
C VAL A 133 -10.92 24.49 -10.75
N GLY A 134 -10.34 24.91 -9.63
CA GLY A 134 -9.34 24.11 -8.92
C GLY A 134 -9.90 22.79 -8.37
N LEU A 135 -11.17 22.77 -7.94
CA LEU A 135 -11.86 21.53 -7.54
C LEU A 135 -11.95 20.54 -8.71
N PHE A 136 -12.39 20.96 -9.89
CA PHE A 136 -12.53 20.04 -11.04
C PHE A 136 -11.18 19.47 -11.48
N ILE A 137 -10.13 20.31 -11.51
CA ILE A 137 -8.75 19.85 -11.78
C ILE A 137 -8.30 18.87 -10.69
N GLY A 138 -8.55 19.19 -9.43
CA GLY A 138 -8.21 18.35 -8.30
C GLY A 138 -8.93 17.00 -8.31
N VAL A 139 -10.20 16.95 -8.69
CA VAL A 139 -10.97 15.71 -8.88
C VAL A 139 -10.37 14.86 -10.01
N GLY A 140 -9.99 15.48 -11.13
CA GLY A 140 -9.30 14.78 -12.22
C GLY A 140 -7.98 14.15 -11.78
N LEU A 141 -7.16 14.90 -11.06
CA LEU A 141 -5.90 14.40 -10.48
C LEU A 141 -6.14 13.31 -9.43
N ALA A 142 -7.13 13.47 -8.55
CA ALA A 142 -7.51 12.49 -7.55
C ALA A 142 -7.89 11.14 -8.18
N ALA A 143 -8.64 11.14 -9.29
CA ALA A 143 -9.00 9.92 -10.00
C ALA A 143 -7.76 9.19 -10.56
N ILE A 144 -6.79 9.95 -11.08
CA ILE A 144 -5.52 9.38 -11.58
C ILE A 144 -4.71 8.78 -10.42
N ILE A 145 -4.53 9.55 -9.34
CA ILE A 145 -3.79 9.13 -8.14
C ILE A 145 -4.41 7.86 -7.54
N LEU A 146 -5.73 7.83 -7.35
CA LEU A 146 -6.45 6.69 -6.81
C LEU A 146 -6.25 5.43 -7.68
N ARG A 147 -6.26 5.60 -9.01
CA ARG A 147 -6.04 4.49 -9.94
C ARG A 147 -4.60 3.98 -9.90
N VAL A 148 -3.62 4.88 -9.89
CA VAL A 148 -2.19 4.54 -9.93
C VAL A 148 -1.74 3.91 -8.62
N PHE A 149 -2.15 4.45 -7.48
CA PHE A 149 -1.68 4.00 -6.17
C PHE A 149 -2.59 2.97 -5.53
N SER A 150 -3.90 3.20 -5.47
CA SER A 150 -4.82 2.31 -4.75
C SER A 150 -5.30 1.14 -5.60
N VAL A 151 -5.89 1.40 -6.76
CA VAL A 151 -6.49 0.31 -7.59
C VAL A 151 -5.42 -0.67 -8.07
N ARG A 152 -4.27 -0.17 -8.52
CA ARG A 152 -3.17 -1.01 -8.97
C ARG A 152 -2.60 -1.85 -7.81
N SER A 153 -2.28 -1.23 -6.68
CA SER A 153 -1.71 -1.95 -5.53
C SER A 153 -2.70 -2.96 -4.94
N PHE A 154 -3.99 -2.65 -4.91
CA PHE A 154 -5.02 -3.60 -4.49
C PHE A 154 -5.09 -4.84 -5.41
N ARG A 155 -4.94 -4.64 -6.73
CA ARG A 155 -4.89 -5.76 -7.68
C ARG A 155 -3.62 -6.59 -7.51
N GLU A 156 -2.47 -5.94 -7.36
CA GLU A 156 -1.18 -6.61 -7.15
C GLU A 156 -1.18 -7.39 -5.83
N LEU A 157 -1.68 -6.81 -4.73
CA LEU A 157 -1.86 -7.50 -3.45
C LEU A 157 -2.76 -8.74 -3.56
N ASN A 158 -3.88 -8.62 -4.27
CA ASN A 158 -4.78 -9.76 -4.49
C ASN A 158 -4.20 -10.81 -5.44
N GLN A 159 -3.31 -10.43 -6.36
CA GLN A 159 -2.58 -11.39 -7.18
C GLN A 159 -1.55 -12.14 -6.36
N LEU A 160 -0.79 -11.47 -5.49
CA LEU A 160 0.13 -12.11 -4.56
C LEU A 160 -0.61 -13.09 -3.64
N ALA A 161 -1.77 -12.67 -3.10
CA ALA A 161 -2.63 -13.53 -2.29
C ALA A 161 -3.07 -14.81 -3.02
N LYS A 162 -3.35 -14.73 -4.33
CA LYS A 162 -3.71 -15.89 -5.16
C LYS A 162 -2.51 -16.76 -5.54
N GLN A 163 -1.36 -16.15 -5.82
CA GLN A 163 -0.16 -16.91 -6.19
C GLN A 163 0.33 -17.80 -5.06
N MET A 164 0.01 -17.49 -3.79
CA MET A 164 0.27 -18.40 -2.68
C MET A 164 -0.50 -19.73 -2.78
N SER A 165 -1.63 -19.83 -3.51
CA SER A 165 -2.37 -21.09 -3.65
C SER A 165 -1.92 -21.98 -4.82
N VAL A 166 -1.30 -21.39 -5.86
CA VAL A 166 -1.05 -22.06 -7.16
C VAL A 166 0.06 -23.12 -7.11
N PRO A 167 1.24 -22.89 -6.47
CA PRO A 167 2.29 -23.90 -6.37
C PRO A 167 1.85 -25.19 -5.68
N TYR A 168 0.79 -25.12 -4.87
CA TYR A 168 0.24 -26.27 -4.16
C TYR A 168 -0.70 -27.12 -5.02
N GLU A 169 -1.51 -26.51 -5.89
CA GLU A 169 -2.39 -27.25 -6.81
C GLU A 169 -1.57 -28.01 -7.86
N GLU A 170 -0.58 -27.36 -8.48
CA GLU A 170 0.22 -27.97 -9.56
C GLU A 170 1.12 -29.13 -9.08
N ASN A 171 1.59 -29.11 -7.82
CA ASN A 171 2.40 -30.19 -7.27
C ASN A 171 1.58 -31.40 -6.79
N TYR A 172 0.29 -31.24 -6.47
CA TYR A 172 -0.58 -32.32 -6.01
C TYR A 172 -1.45 -32.93 -7.11
N GLU A 173 -1.73 -32.22 -8.21
CA GLU A 173 -2.38 -32.83 -9.38
C GLU A 173 -1.45 -33.76 -10.18
N ASN A 174 -0.13 -33.63 -9.99
CA ASN A 174 0.89 -34.45 -10.67
C ASN A 174 1.42 -35.63 -9.82
N GLN A 175 0.76 -35.97 -8.70
CA GLN A 175 1.01 -37.17 -7.90
C GLN A 175 -0.18 -38.13 -7.95
#